data_AF-A0A2N2F220-F1
#
_entry.id   AF-A0A2N2F220-F1
#
_cell.length_a   1.000
_cell.length_b   1.000
_cell.length_c   1.000
_cell.angle_alpha   90.00
_cell.angle_beta   90.00
_cell.angle_gamma   90.00
#
_symmetry.space_group_name_H-M   'P 1'
#
loop_
_entity.id
_entity.type
_entity.pdbx_description
1 polymer ?
#
loop_
_entity_poly.entity_id
_entity_poly.type
_entity_poly.pdbx_seq_one_letter_code
_entity_poly.pdbx_strand_id
1 'polypeptide(L)'
;MVEKKLLKSYISDEKLWGLDDFSTAKPRAARTQTAGKKPVKSSVARPATALKNAAGSSSNKSSELDKLLAKNKNCHKCPLGKSRLNFVFGVGNPDAELMFVGEGPGFDEDHKGEPFVGRAGQLLNKIIAAMGLAREDVYIANITKCHPMIDPSNPDKRGNDRPPTGEEMAGCMPILEEQMNIIRPRVLCALGSTAAKGLLKTDEAIGKLRGNIFDFTTVSSSGAAKMKLVPTYHPAALLRNPALKKICWEDIRLVMKLLKDK
;
A
#
# COMPACT_ATOMS: atom_id res chain seq x y z
N MET A 1 28.49 -7.59 -10.67
CA MET A 1 27.92 -8.80 -11.34
C MET A 1 26.71 -9.41 -10.60
N VAL A 2 26.60 -9.27 -9.28
CA VAL A 2 25.49 -9.84 -8.46
C VAL A 2 24.12 -9.21 -8.76
N GLU A 3 24.04 -7.89 -8.95
CA GLU A 3 22.79 -7.19 -9.27
C GLU A 3 22.17 -7.57 -10.62
N LYS A 4 22.99 -7.79 -11.67
CA LYS A 4 22.48 -8.20 -12.99
C LYS A 4 21.95 -9.65 -12.99
N LYS A 5 22.45 -10.51 -12.09
CA LYS A 5 22.03 -11.91 -11.97
C LYS A 5 20.72 -12.03 -11.17
N LEU A 6 20.57 -11.22 -10.11
CA LEU A 6 19.30 -11.02 -9.40
C LEU A 6 18.25 -10.38 -10.32
N LEU A 7 18.58 -9.31 -11.03
CA LEU A 7 17.63 -8.64 -11.92
C LEU A 7 17.18 -9.56 -13.06
N LYS A 8 18.07 -10.40 -13.60
CA LYS A 8 17.68 -11.45 -14.55
C LYS A 8 16.75 -12.48 -13.90
N SER A 9 17.06 -13.04 -12.72
CA SER A 9 16.14 -13.98 -12.07
C SER A 9 14.78 -13.35 -11.73
N TYR A 10 14.71 -12.08 -11.30
CA TYR A 10 13.43 -11.40 -11.01
C TYR A 10 12.61 -11.04 -12.26
N ILE A 11 13.27 -10.75 -13.39
CA ILE A 11 12.62 -10.38 -14.66
C ILE A 11 12.32 -11.62 -15.53
N SER A 12 13.14 -12.68 -15.43
CA SER A 12 13.03 -13.89 -16.27
C SER A 12 12.38 -15.08 -15.58
N ASP A 13 12.26 -15.13 -14.24
CA ASP A 13 11.45 -16.16 -13.59
C ASP A 13 9.99 -15.70 -13.49
N GLU A 14 9.20 -16.06 -14.51
CA GLU A 14 7.73 -16.11 -14.42
C GLU A 14 7.27 -16.95 -13.22
N LYS A 15 8.11 -17.90 -12.78
CA LYS A 15 7.95 -18.70 -11.55
C LYS A 15 8.05 -17.92 -10.24
N LEU A 16 8.87 -16.87 -10.15
CA LEU A 16 9.00 -16.06 -8.93
C LEU A 16 7.76 -15.19 -8.68
N TRP A 17 7.01 -14.90 -9.74
CA TRP A 17 5.73 -14.18 -9.66
C TRP A 17 4.51 -15.11 -9.47
N GLY A 18 4.70 -16.44 -9.47
CA GLY A 18 3.65 -17.45 -9.32
C GLY A 18 2.56 -17.34 -10.39
N LEU A 19 2.96 -17.42 -11.68
CA LEU A 19 2.04 -17.30 -12.82
C LEU A 19 1.73 -18.63 -13.53
N ASP A 20 2.31 -19.76 -13.13
CA ASP A 20 2.05 -21.07 -13.76
C ASP A 20 0.89 -21.88 -13.13
N ASP A 21 0.41 -21.56 -11.92
CA ASP A 21 -0.62 -22.34 -11.22
C ASP A 21 -2.03 -21.73 -11.30
N PHE A 22 -2.41 -21.19 -12.46
CA PHE A 22 -3.78 -20.72 -12.72
C PHE A 22 -4.70 -21.76 -13.38
N SER A 23 -4.27 -23.03 -13.43
CA SER A 23 -5.14 -24.15 -13.85
C SER A 23 -4.77 -25.42 -13.08
N THR A 24 -5.72 -25.97 -12.33
CA THR A 24 -5.69 -27.25 -11.59
C THR A 24 -5.11 -27.26 -10.16
N ALA A 25 -5.74 -26.53 -9.22
CA ALA A 25 -5.68 -26.91 -7.80
C ALA A 25 -7.05 -27.45 -7.35
N LYS A 26 -7.17 -28.78 -7.24
CA LYS A 26 -8.30 -29.46 -6.59
C LYS A 26 -8.37 -29.06 -5.10
N PRO A 27 -9.56 -28.95 -4.51
CA PRO A 27 -9.69 -28.62 -3.09
C PRO A 27 -9.10 -29.76 -2.24
N ARG A 28 -8.12 -29.44 -1.39
CA ARG A 28 -7.63 -30.39 -0.39
C ARG A 28 -8.61 -30.42 0.78
N ALA A 29 -9.20 -31.59 1.01
CA ALA A 29 -10.17 -31.85 2.06
C ALA A 29 -9.66 -31.47 3.46
N ALA A 30 -10.59 -30.98 4.28
CA ALA A 30 -10.43 -30.77 5.71
C ALA A 30 -9.94 -32.05 6.39
N ARG A 31 -8.91 -31.94 7.24
CA ARG A 31 -8.46 -33.04 8.08
C ARG A 31 -8.60 -32.66 9.55
N THR A 32 -9.40 -33.49 10.19
CA THR A 32 -9.82 -33.53 11.59
C THR A 32 -8.63 -33.62 12.55
N GLN A 33 -8.79 -33.01 13.72
CA GLN A 33 -7.88 -33.09 14.86
C GLN A 33 -7.85 -34.52 15.43
N THR A 34 -6.65 -35.01 15.78
CA THR A 34 -6.45 -35.96 16.89
C THR A 34 -5.11 -35.70 17.58
N ALA A 35 -5.10 -35.90 18.89
CA ALA A 35 -4.05 -35.58 19.84
C ALA A 35 -2.96 -36.67 19.96
N GLY A 36 -1.74 -36.28 20.40
CA GLY A 36 -0.76 -37.22 20.96
C GLY A 36 0.73 -36.83 20.93
N LYS A 37 1.23 -36.33 22.08
CA LYS A 37 2.59 -36.45 22.69
C LYS A 37 3.90 -36.07 21.91
N LYS A 38 4.50 -34.94 22.36
CA LYS A 38 5.88 -34.65 22.91
C LYS A 38 7.15 -35.40 22.39
N PRO A 39 8.38 -34.87 22.60
CA PRO A 39 9.00 -33.64 22.06
C PRO A 39 10.44 -33.91 21.50
N VAL A 40 10.93 -33.16 20.50
CA VAL A 40 12.36 -33.21 20.14
C VAL A 40 12.94 -31.80 19.98
N LYS A 41 13.98 -31.54 20.78
CA LYS A 41 14.82 -30.33 20.77
C LYS A 41 15.70 -30.33 19.53
N SER A 42 15.80 -29.19 18.84
CA SER A 42 16.94 -28.89 17.99
C SER A 42 17.09 -27.39 17.83
N SER A 43 18.07 -26.87 18.57
CA SER A 43 18.57 -25.51 18.59
C SER A 43 19.47 -25.24 17.39
N VAL A 44 19.15 -24.21 16.60
CA VAL A 44 20.17 -23.48 15.83
C VAL A 44 19.92 -21.99 16.03
N ALA A 45 20.80 -21.38 16.82
CA ALA A 45 20.80 -19.97 17.14
C ALA A 45 21.25 -19.13 15.93
N ARG A 46 20.50 -18.08 15.59
CA ARG A 46 21.01 -16.93 14.83
C ARG A 46 21.44 -15.84 15.83
N PRO A 47 22.50 -15.07 15.56
CA PRO A 47 22.98 -14.06 16.49
C PRO A 47 21.92 -12.96 16.64
N ALA A 48 21.44 -12.78 17.86
CA ALA A 48 20.69 -11.62 18.28
C ALA A 48 21.68 -10.51 18.61
N THR A 49 21.79 -9.51 17.74
CA THR A 49 22.44 -8.25 18.10
C THR A 49 21.66 -7.07 17.52
N ALA A 50 21.27 -6.19 18.45
CA ALA A 50 20.80 -4.81 18.29
C ALA A 50 19.36 -4.57 17.81
N LEU A 51 18.39 -4.81 18.71
CA LEU A 51 17.22 -3.94 18.85
C LEU A 51 17.00 -3.65 20.34
N LYS A 52 17.67 -2.61 20.84
CA LYS A 52 17.27 -1.92 22.06
C LYS A 52 17.01 -0.47 21.70
N ASN A 53 15.84 0.02 22.15
CA ASN A 53 15.32 1.40 22.11
C ASN A 53 14.31 1.70 20.99
N ALA A 54 13.04 1.34 21.21
CA ALA A 54 11.88 1.97 20.53
C ALA A 54 10.52 1.78 21.27
N ALA A 55 10.49 1.34 22.53
CA ALA A 55 9.24 0.93 23.19
C ALA A 55 8.24 2.07 23.51
N GLY A 56 8.61 3.34 23.28
CA GLY A 56 7.76 4.52 23.58
C GLY A 56 7.17 5.25 22.36
N SER A 57 7.63 4.97 21.13
CA SER A 57 7.17 5.68 19.91
C SER A 57 5.89 5.08 19.33
N SER A 58 5.80 3.75 19.27
CA SER A 58 4.74 3.07 18.51
C SER A 58 3.37 3.19 19.17
N SER A 59 3.31 3.16 20.51
CA SER A 59 2.04 3.22 21.25
C SER A 59 1.35 4.57 21.10
N ASN A 60 2.11 5.67 21.01
CA ASN A 60 1.54 7.00 20.84
C ASN A 60 1.01 7.22 19.41
N LYS A 61 1.82 6.93 18.38
CA LYS A 61 1.37 7.07 16.98
C LYS A 61 0.18 6.18 16.65
N SER A 62 0.16 4.95 17.15
CA SER A 62 -1.00 4.07 16.99
C SER A 62 -2.26 4.70 17.59
N SER A 63 -2.16 5.23 18.83
CA SER A 63 -3.28 5.91 19.50
C SER A 63 -3.74 7.16 18.73
N GLU A 64 -2.82 7.93 18.15
CA GLU A 64 -3.15 9.09 17.31
C GLU A 64 -3.88 8.69 16.02
N LEU A 65 -3.43 7.62 15.36
CA LEU A 65 -4.13 7.06 14.19
C LEU A 65 -5.53 6.55 14.55
N ASP A 66 -5.68 5.90 15.70
CA ASP A 66 -6.99 5.42 16.18
C ASP A 66 -7.95 6.58 16.45
N LYS A 67 -7.45 7.68 17.07
CA LYS A 67 -8.23 8.92 17.26
C LYS A 67 -8.62 9.53 15.91
N LEU A 68 -7.69 9.56 14.96
CA LEU A 68 -7.94 10.07 13.62
C LEU A 68 -9.00 9.25 12.88
N LEU A 69 -8.95 7.93 12.98
CA LEU A 69 -9.96 7.02 12.45
C LEU A 69 -11.32 7.26 13.12
N ALA A 70 -11.37 7.28 14.46
CA ALA A 70 -12.61 7.48 15.20
C ALA A 70 -13.30 8.80 14.81
N LYS A 71 -12.53 9.87 14.58
CA LYS A 71 -13.02 11.17 14.11
C LYS A 71 -13.59 11.14 12.68
N ASN A 72 -13.06 10.29 11.81
CA ASN A 72 -13.36 10.34 10.36
C ASN A 72 -14.13 9.14 9.80
N LYS A 73 -14.33 8.06 10.56
CA LYS A 73 -15.04 6.85 10.07
C LYS A 73 -16.45 7.12 9.52
N ASN A 74 -17.09 8.18 10.01
CA ASN A 74 -18.40 8.65 9.58
C ASN A 74 -18.31 9.95 8.74
N CYS A 75 -17.21 10.15 7.99
CA CYS A 75 -17.01 11.37 7.21
C CYS A 75 -18.03 11.49 6.06
N HIS A 76 -18.64 12.66 5.87
CA HIS A 76 -19.52 12.99 4.74
C HIS A 76 -19.10 14.30 4.03
N LYS A 77 -17.80 14.65 4.11
CA LYS A 77 -17.27 15.92 3.56
C LYS A 77 -17.25 15.97 2.03
N CYS A 78 -17.46 14.85 1.34
CA CYS A 78 -17.59 14.78 -0.12
C CYS A 78 -18.69 13.78 -0.51
N PRO A 79 -19.14 13.76 -1.79
CA PRO A 79 -20.22 12.88 -2.24
C PRO A 79 -19.96 11.39 -1.96
N LEU A 80 -18.71 10.93 -2.06
CA LEU A 80 -18.35 9.52 -1.85
C LEU A 80 -18.71 8.99 -0.47
N GLY A 81 -18.73 9.85 0.54
CA GLY A 81 -19.06 9.43 1.90
C GLY A 81 -20.53 9.05 2.08
N LYS A 82 -21.40 9.42 1.15
CA LYS A 82 -22.82 9.08 1.15
C LYS A 82 -23.12 7.72 0.50
N SER A 83 -22.19 7.21 -0.31
CA SER A 83 -22.39 6.02 -1.14
C SER A 83 -21.52 4.82 -0.78
N ARG A 84 -20.39 5.02 -0.09
CA ARG A 84 -19.52 3.91 0.34
C ARG A 84 -20.26 2.90 1.20
N LEU A 85 -19.84 1.64 1.14
CA LEU A 85 -20.22 0.63 2.12
C LEU A 85 -19.36 0.74 3.38
N ASN A 86 -18.03 0.80 3.22
CA ASN A 86 -17.10 0.94 4.34
C ASN A 86 -16.12 2.07 4.12
N PHE A 87 -15.72 2.69 5.23
CA PHE A 87 -14.64 3.66 5.23
C PHE A 87 -13.30 2.94 5.23
N VAL A 88 -12.48 3.19 4.21
CA VAL A 88 -11.16 2.54 4.04
C VAL A 88 -10.07 3.52 4.41
N PHE A 89 -9.65 3.49 5.67
CA PHE A 89 -8.75 4.48 6.26
C PHE A 89 -7.30 4.34 5.77
N GLY A 90 -6.75 3.14 5.93
CA GLY A 90 -5.33 2.84 5.82
C GLY A 90 -4.95 1.76 6.82
N VAL A 91 -3.94 0.95 6.52
CA VAL A 91 -3.47 -0.13 7.41
C VAL A 91 -1.95 -0.25 7.35
N GLY A 92 -1.35 -0.74 8.44
CA GLY A 92 0.08 -1.04 8.50
C GLY A 92 0.77 -0.48 9.75
N ASN A 93 2.10 -0.45 9.73
CA ASN A 93 2.91 -0.01 10.87
C ASN A 93 2.78 1.51 11.12
N PRO A 94 2.40 1.95 12.33
CA PRO A 94 2.40 3.37 12.71
C PRO A 94 3.80 4.03 12.66
N ASP A 95 4.87 3.23 12.71
CA ASP A 95 6.26 3.67 12.57
C ASP A 95 6.86 3.29 11.20
N ALA A 96 6.04 3.03 10.18
CA ALA A 96 6.53 2.65 8.86
C ALA A 96 7.47 3.71 8.26
N GLU A 97 8.66 3.30 7.81
CA GLU A 97 9.55 4.16 7.03
C GLU A 97 9.08 4.33 5.58
N LEU A 98 8.19 3.45 5.10
CA LEU A 98 7.62 3.47 3.76
C LEU A 98 6.09 3.49 3.83
N MET A 99 5.49 4.44 3.10
CA MET A 99 4.05 4.49 2.91
C MET A 99 3.70 4.40 1.42
N PHE A 100 2.84 3.44 1.06
CA PHE A 100 2.24 3.34 -0.25
C PHE A 100 0.93 4.12 -0.30
N VAL A 101 0.74 4.92 -1.36
CA VAL A 101 -0.46 5.72 -1.56
C VAL A 101 -1.08 5.39 -2.92
N GLY A 102 -2.26 4.78 -2.92
CA GLY A 102 -3.06 4.52 -4.12
C GLY A 102 -4.13 5.58 -4.39
N GLU A 103 -4.99 5.29 -5.37
CA GLU A 103 -6.06 6.19 -5.82
C GLU A 103 -7.25 6.26 -4.85
N GLY A 104 -7.82 5.09 -4.54
CA GLY A 104 -9.06 4.96 -3.79
C GLY A 104 -9.41 3.49 -3.59
N PRO A 105 -10.40 3.18 -2.73
CA PRO A 105 -10.98 1.85 -2.64
C PRO A 105 -11.65 1.44 -3.96
N GLY A 106 -11.49 0.18 -4.35
CA GLY A 106 -12.36 -0.45 -5.34
C GLY A 106 -13.42 -1.31 -4.64
N PHE A 107 -14.12 -2.12 -5.43
CA PHE A 107 -15.17 -3.01 -4.93
C PHE A 107 -14.77 -3.84 -3.70
N ASP A 108 -13.66 -4.60 -3.78
CA ASP A 108 -13.30 -5.55 -2.70
C ASP A 108 -12.87 -4.81 -1.44
N GLU A 109 -12.22 -3.65 -1.59
CA GLU A 109 -11.82 -2.77 -0.49
C GLU A 109 -13.04 -2.15 0.20
N ASP A 110 -14.03 -1.69 -0.55
CA ASP A 110 -15.26 -1.09 0.00
C ASP A 110 -16.09 -2.10 0.78
N HIS A 111 -16.09 -3.37 0.37
CA HIS A 111 -16.79 -4.43 1.09
C HIS A 111 -16.07 -4.88 2.37
N LYS A 112 -14.73 -4.82 2.38
CA LYS A 112 -13.91 -5.27 3.51
C LYS A 112 -13.51 -4.17 4.48
N GLY A 113 -13.51 -2.90 4.06
CA GLY A 113 -12.99 -1.79 4.85
C GLY A 113 -11.46 -1.70 4.90
N GLU A 114 -10.73 -2.45 4.07
CA GLU A 114 -9.27 -2.50 4.07
C GLU A 114 -8.69 -2.18 2.67
N PRO A 115 -7.64 -1.35 2.55
CA PRO A 115 -7.09 -0.97 1.25
C PRO A 115 -6.30 -2.12 0.61
N PHE A 116 -6.32 -2.20 -0.73
CA PHE A 116 -5.50 -3.15 -1.50
C PHE A 116 -5.68 -4.61 -1.03
N VAL A 117 -6.92 -5.10 -1.07
CA VAL A 117 -7.30 -6.49 -0.75
C VAL A 117 -7.79 -7.26 -1.98
N GLY A 118 -8.16 -6.57 -3.06
CA GLY A 118 -8.47 -7.17 -4.35
C GLY A 118 -7.22 -7.60 -5.15
N ARG A 119 -7.39 -7.88 -6.45
CA ARG A 119 -6.30 -8.38 -7.32
C ARG A 119 -5.09 -7.45 -7.39
N ALA A 120 -5.33 -6.14 -7.45
CA ALA A 120 -4.26 -5.14 -7.45
C ALA A 120 -3.48 -5.16 -6.13
N GLY A 121 -4.17 -5.38 -5.01
CA GLY A 121 -3.56 -5.51 -3.70
C GLY A 121 -2.73 -6.77 -3.50
N GLN A 122 -3.17 -7.89 -4.05
CA GLN A 122 -2.37 -9.12 -4.06
C GLN A 122 -1.06 -8.92 -4.83
N LEU A 123 -1.07 -8.19 -5.94
CA LEU A 123 0.16 -7.85 -6.65
C LEU A 123 1.04 -6.88 -5.85
N LEU A 124 0.44 -5.90 -5.16
CA LEU A 124 1.18 -5.02 -4.25
C LEU A 124 1.88 -5.83 -3.14
N ASN A 125 1.21 -6.81 -2.55
CA ASN A 125 1.81 -7.69 -1.54
C ASN A 125 3.01 -8.47 -2.10
N LYS A 126 2.94 -8.94 -3.35
CA LYS A 126 4.09 -9.58 -4.03
C LYS A 126 5.26 -8.60 -4.23
N ILE A 127 4.97 -7.35 -4.58
CA ILE A 127 5.99 -6.30 -4.72
C ILE A 127 6.66 -6.02 -3.36
N ILE A 128 5.87 -5.85 -2.30
CA ILE A 128 6.37 -5.63 -0.93
C ILE A 128 7.26 -6.81 -0.48
N ALA A 129 6.80 -8.04 -0.68
CA ALA A 129 7.58 -9.24 -0.38
C ALA A 129 8.91 -9.28 -1.16
N ALA A 130 8.90 -8.90 -2.44
CA ALA A 130 10.11 -8.83 -3.27
C ALA A 130 11.10 -7.75 -2.80
N MET A 131 10.63 -6.70 -2.09
CA MET A 131 11.49 -5.73 -1.43
C MET A 131 12.17 -6.30 -0.17
N GLY A 132 11.77 -7.49 0.28
CA GLY A 132 12.20 -8.09 1.54
C GLY A 132 11.46 -7.55 2.77
N LEU A 133 10.28 -6.97 2.56
CA LEU A 133 9.42 -6.42 3.61
C LEU A 133 8.15 -7.28 3.74
N ALA A 134 7.54 -7.25 4.92
CA ALA A 134 6.18 -7.73 5.14
C ALA A 134 5.16 -6.61 4.90
N ARG A 135 3.89 -6.95 4.67
CA ARG A 135 2.82 -5.95 4.52
C ARG A 135 2.67 -5.12 5.79
N GLU A 136 2.93 -5.74 6.93
CA GLU A 136 2.87 -5.17 8.27
C GLU A 136 4.06 -4.24 8.56
N ASP A 137 5.15 -4.27 7.77
CA ASP A 137 6.31 -3.37 7.95
C ASP A 137 6.08 -1.98 7.33
N VAL A 138 5.12 -1.87 6.41
CA VAL A 138 4.82 -0.65 5.65
C VAL A 138 3.46 -0.09 6.07
N TYR A 139 3.14 1.12 5.63
CA TYR A 139 1.78 1.66 5.73
C TYR A 139 1.15 1.79 4.34
N ILE A 140 -0.11 1.41 4.19
CA ILE A 140 -0.82 1.43 2.91
C ILE A 140 -2.09 2.25 3.07
N ALA A 141 -2.25 3.26 2.21
CA ALA A 141 -3.43 4.11 2.18
C ALA A 141 -3.76 4.53 0.75
N ASN A 142 -4.82 5.32 0.59
CA ASN A 142 -5.26 5.92 -0.66
C ASN A 142 -5.49 7.43 -0.50
N ILE A 143 -5.49 8.15 -1.64
CA ILE A 143 -5.92 9.56 -1.71
C ILE A 143 -7.34 9.70 -1.18
N THR A 144 -8.28 8.93 -1.76
CA THR A 144 -9.67 8.88 -1.27
C THR A 144 -9.87 7.71 -0.31
N LYS A 145 -10.78 7.88 0.66
CA LYS A 145 -11.08 6.87 1.69
C LYS A 145 -12.38 6.11 1.46
N CYS A 146 -13.06 6.41 0.36
CA CYS A 146 -14.40 5.96 0.02
C CYS A 146 -14.38 5.54 -1.45
N HIS A 147 -15.09 4.47 -1.81
CA HIS A 147 -15.12 3.94 -3.17
C HIS A 147 -15.76 4.91 -4.17
N PRO A 148 -15.03 5.41 -5.18
CA PRO A 148 -15.62 6.21 -6.24
C PRO A 148 -16.35 5.30 -7.24
N MET A 149 -17.68 5.29 -7.16
CA MET A 149 -18.56 4.47 -8.01
C MET A 149 -19.11 5.26 -9.20
N ILE A 150 -19.30 4.58 -10.34
CA ILE A 150 -20.03 5.11 -11.51
C ILE A 150 -21.52 5.21 -11.19
N ASP A 151 -22.08 4.16 -10.60
CA ASP A 151 -23.47 4.05 -10.18
C ASP A 151 -23.55 3.74 -8.67
N PRO A 152 -23.64 4.78 -7.83
CA PRO A 152 -23.77 4.65 -6.38
C PRO A 152 -25.04 3.90 -5.92
N SER A 153 -26.07 3.79 -6.77
CA SER A 153 -27.32 3.13 -6.39
C SER A 153 -27.21 1.60 -6.39
N ASN A 154 -26.15 1.06 -7.00
CA ASN A 154 -25.89 -0.38 -7.11
C ASN A 154 -24.47 -0.72 -6.63
N PRO A 155 -24.18 -0.62 -5.32
CA PRO A 155 -22.83 -0.80 -4.77
C PRO A 155 -22.29 -2.23 -4.96
N ASP A 156 -23.16 -3.23 -5.09
CA ASP A 156 -22.80 -4.64 -5.35
C ASP A 156 -22.44 -4.92 -6.82
N LYS A 157 -22.55 -3.93 -7.72
CA LYS A 157 -22.20 -4.09 -9.13
C LYS A 157 -20.67 -4.17 -9.32
N ARG A 158 -20.19 -5.25 -9.94
CA ARG A 158 -18.78 -5.37 -10.37
C ARG A 158 -18.48 -4.41 -11.53
N GLY A 159 -17.24 -3.92 -11.59
CA GLY A 159 -16.81 -2.98 -12.64
C GLY A 159 -17.44 -1.58 -12.48
N ASN A 160 -17.86 -1.24 -11.26
CA ASN A 160 -18.45 0.05 -10.93
C ASN A 160 -17.41 1.11 -10.54
N ASP A 161 -16.12 0.77 -10.58
CA ASP A 161 -15.02 1.66 -10.19
C ASP A 161 -14.84 2.80 -11.20
N ARG A 162 -14.60 4.01 -10.73
CA ARG A 162 -14.10 5.14 -11.53
C ARG A 162 -12.98 5.89 -10.80
N PRO A 163 -12.21 6.74 -11.51
CA PRO A 163 -11.34 7.69 -10.83
C PRO A 163 -12.14 8.67 -9.97
N PRO A 164 -11.60 9.09 -8.81
CA PRO A 164 -12.17 10.19 -8.04
C PRO A 164 -11.98 11.52 -8.78
N THR A 165 -12.90 12.46 -8.56
CA THR A 165 -12.78 13.83 -9.06
C THR A 165 -11.77 14.62 -8.22
N GLY A 166 -11.30 15.76 -8.74
CA GLY A 166 -10.42 16.66 -7.97
C GLY A 166 -11.05 17.14 -6.66
N GLU A 167 -12.36 17.38 -6.64
CA GLU A 167 -13.10 17.76 -5.42
C GLU A 167 -13.14 16.61 -4.41
N GLU A 168 -13.39 15.38 -4.87
CA GLU A 168 -13.41 14.19 -4.01
C GLU A 168 -12.03 13.91 -3.40
N MET A 169 -10.97 14.09 -4.19
CA MET A 169 -9.58 14.01 -3.72
C MET A 169 -9.29 15.09 -2.68
N ALA A 170 -9.62 16.35 -2.98
CA ALA A 170 -9.41 17.47 -2.08
C ALA A 170 -10.14 17.30 -0.74
N GLY A 171 -11.37 16.77 -0.75
CA GLY A 171 -12.15 16.51 0.46
C GLY A 171 -11.56 15.41 1.36
N CYS A 172 -10.83 14.44 0.79
CA CYS A 172 -10.18 13.36 1.55
C CYS A 172 -8.73 13.66 1.93
N MET A 173 -8.03 14.54 1.20
CA MET A 173 -6.60 14.82 1.38
C MET A 173 -6.23 15.17 2.84
N PRO A 174 -7.00 15.98 3.59
CA PRO A 174 -6.64 16.32 4.98
C PRO A 174 -6.49 15.10 5.90
N ILE A 175 -7.22 14.01 5.63
CA ILE A 175 -7.10 12.76 6.41
C ILE A 175 -5.77 12.08 6.09
N LEU A 176 -5.40 12.04 4.81
CA LEU A 176 -4.16 11.43 4.38
C LEU A 176 -2.93 12.24 4.84
N GLU A 177 -3.00 13.56 4.76
CA GLU A 177 -1.97 14.46 5.28
C GLU A 177 -1.77 14.28 6.78
N GLU A 178 -2.84 14.16 7.56
CA GLU A 178 -2.73 13.88 9.00
C GLU A 178 -2.12 12.50 9.27
N GLN A 179 -2.49 11.44 8.51
CA GLN A 179 -1.82 10.13 8.59
C GLN A 179 -0.31 10.24 8.34
N MET A 180 0.09 10.98 7.30
CA MET A 180 1.49 11.23 6.97
C MET A 180 2.23 11.97 8.07
N ASN A 181 1.59 12.95 8.72
CA ASN A 181 2.19 13.73 9.79
C ASN A 181 2.30 12.98 11.12
N ILE A 182 1.41 12.04 11.40
CA ILE A 182 1.51 11.14 12.55
C ILE A 182 2.64 10.12 12.31
N ILE A 183 2.59 9.41 11.18
CA ILE A 183 3.52 8.30 10.86
C ILE A 183 4.93 8.83 10.62
N ARG A 184 5.05 9.94 9.86
CA ARG A 184 6.30 10.52 9.36
C ARG A 184 7.16 9.51 8.60
N PRO A 185 6.64 8.87 7.53
CA PRO A 185 7.43 7.94 6.74
C PRO A 185 8.61 8.67 6.09
N ARG A 186 9.70 7.96 5.79
CA ARG A 186 10.83 8.55 5.05
C ARG A 186 10.53 8.64 3.57
N VAL A 187 9.82 7.64 3.04
CA VAL A 187 9.49 7.54 1.61
C VAL A 187 8.00 7.33 1.40
N LEU A 188 7.43 8.09 0.48
CA LEU A 188 6.13 7.86 -0.13
C LEU A 188 6.30 7.19 -1.48
N CYS A 189 5.58 6.09 -1.72
CA CYS A 189 5.45 5.50 -3.04
C CYS A 189 4.03 5.75 -3.57
N ALA A 190 3.92 6.66 -4.55
CA ALA A 190 2.65 7.02 -5.16
C ALA A 190 2.31 6.05 -6.30
N LEU A 191 1.25 5.27 -6.12
CA LEU A 191 0.83 4.20 -7.02
C LEU A 191 -0.19 4.72 -8.04
N GLY A 192 0.30 5.08 -9.22
CA GLY A 192 -0.52 5.50 -10.35
C GLY A 192 -0.70 7.02 -10.48
N SER A 193 -1.40 7.41 -11.55
CA SER A 193 -1.56 8.81 -11.92
C SER A 193 -2.31 9.61 -10.85
N THR A 194 -3.41 9.07 -10.31
CA THR A 194 -4.24 9.82 -9.37
C THR A 194 -3.51 10.12 -8.06
N ALA A 195 -2.76 9.14 -7.54
CA ALA A 195 -1.92 9.33 -6.36
C ALA A 195 -0.80 10.36 -6.63
N ALA A 196 -0.09 10.21 -7.75
CA ALA A 196 0.99 11.13 -8.11
C ALA A 196 0.50 12.56 -8.30
N LYS A 197 -0.57 12.76 -9.07
CA LYS A 197 -1.19 14.06 -9.32
C LYS A 197 -1.74 14.70 -8.05
N GLY A 198 -2.44 13.92 -7.22
CA GLY A 198 -3.00 14.39 -5.96
C GLY A 198 -1.94 14.89 -4.98
N LEU A 199 -0.83 14.18 -4.85
CA LEU A 199 0.26 14.55 -3.96
C LEU A 199 1.11 15.69 -4.52
N LEU A 200 1.51 15.60 -5.80
CA LEU A 200 2.39 16.59 -6.42
C LEU A 200 1.65 17.84 -6.91
N LYS A 201 0.31 17.86 -6.84
CA LYS A 201 -0.56 18.95 -7.32
C LYS A 201 -0.22 19.37 -8.76
N THR A 202 -0.14 18.36 -9.64
CA THR A 202 0.24 18.52 -11.05
C THR A 202 -0.72 17.75 -11.95
N ASP A 203 -0.80 18.16 -13.22
CA ASP A 203 -1.54 17.46 -14.26
C ASP A 203 -0.67 16.59 -15.16
N GLU A 204 0.64 16.53 -14.88
CA GLU A 204 1.58 15.72 -15.65
C GLU A 204 1.20 14.24 -15.70
N ALA A 205 1.42 13.63 -16.86
CA ALA A 205 1.18 12.22 -17.06
C ALA A 205 2.14 11.37 -16.22
N ILE A 206 1.66 10.25 -15.66
CA ILE A 206 2.47 9.35 -14.83
C ILE A 206 3.78 8.91 -15.50
N GLY A 207 3.79 8.77 -16.83
CA GLY A 207 4.99 8.39 -17.59
C GLY A 207 6.14 9.41 -17.49
N LYS A 208 5.83 10.70 -17.27
CA LYS A 208 6.83 11.75 -17.03
C LYS A 208 7.28 11.82 -15.57
N LEU A 209 6.38 11.51 -14.65
CA LEU A 209 6.61 11.61 -13.21
C LEU A 209 7.39 10.42 -12.65
N ARG A 210 7.10 9.21 -13.14
CA ARG A 210 7.70 7.98 -12.60
C ARG A 210 9.21 7.92 -12.79
N GLY A 211 9.89 7.23 -11.88
CA GLY A 211 11.35 7.10 -11.89
C GLY A 211 12.11 8.33 -11.39
N ASN A 212 11.41 9.39 -10.99
CA ASN A 212 11.97 10.57 -10.35
C ASN A 212 11.72 10.56 -8.83
N ILE A 213 12.54 11.31 -8.10
CA ILE A 213 12.38 11.55 -6.66
C ILE A 213 11.98 13.01 -6.47
N PHE A 214 10.93 13.23 -5.70
CA PHE A 214 10.46 14.56 -5.33
C PHE A 214 10.63 14.78 -3.83
N ASP A 215 10.94 16.00 -3.43
CA ASP A 215 10.77 16.43 -2.05
C ASP A 215 9.30 16.71 -1.80
N PHE A 216 8.75 16.12 -0.74
CA PHE A 216 7.36 16.28 -0.36
C PHE A 216 7.28 16.76 1.08
N THR A 217 6.47 17.79 1.32
CA THR A 217 6.20 18.32 2.66
C THR A 217 4.70 18.48 2.82
N THR A 218 4.18 18.03 3.95
CA THR A 218 2.80 18.24 4.36
C THR A 218 2.75 18.88 5.74
N VAL A 219 1.68 19.64 6.00
CA VAL A 219 1.40 20.27 7.29
C VAL A 219 -0.03 19.92 7.68
N SER A 220 -0.22 19.50 8.92
CA SER A 220 -1.53 19.16 9.48
C SER A 220 -1.58 19.54 10.97
N SER A 221 -2.60 19.07 11.70
CA SER A 221 -2.72 19.39 13.12
C SER A 221 -1.63 18.76 13.99
N SER A 222 -1.05 17.63 13.57
CA SER A 222 0.10 16.99 14.24
C SER A 222 1.48 17.58 13.87
N GLY A 223 1.51 18.69 13.12
CA GLY A 223 2.72 19.41 12.74
C GLY A 223 3.06 19.29 11.26
N ALA A 224 4.36 19.28 10.94
CA ALA A 224 4.86 19.12 9.58
C ALA A 224 5.71 17.85 9.41
N ALA A 225 5.61 17.22 8.25
CA ALA A 225 6.39 16.05 7.87
C ALA A 225 7.04 16.27 6.51
N LYS A 226 8.31 15.87 6.39
CA LYS A 226 9.10 15.91 5.16
C LYS A 226 9.44 14.50 4.74
N MET A 227 9.20 14.16 3.48
CA MET A 227 9.44 12.84 2.92
C MET A 227 10.01 12.96 1.51
N LYS A 228 10.62 11.88 1.02
CA LYS A 228 10.84 11.69 -0.41
C LYS A 228 9.62 11.03 -1.03
N LEU A 229 9.22 11.46 -2.23
CA LEU A 229 8.09 10.88 -2.96
C LEU A 229 8.59 10.28 -4.28
N VAL A 230 8.24 9.02 -4.54
CA VAL A 230 8.56 8.30 -5.78
C VAL A 230 7.26 7.83 -6.43
N PRO A 231 6.88 8.40 -7.60
CA PRO A 231 5.76 7.90 -8.38
C PRO A 231 6.12 6.62 -9.14
N THR A 232 5.14 5.71 -9.27
CA THR A 232 5.23 4.54 -10.14
C THR A 232 3.86 4.16 -10.70
N TYR A 233 3.79 3.15 -11.55
CA TYR A 233 2.52 2.64 -12.08
C TYR A 233 1.72 1.91 -11.00
N HIS A 234 0.40 2.07 -11.03
CA HIS A 234 -0.51 1.36 -10.14
C HIS A 234 -0.48 -0.15 -10.44
N PRO A 235 -0.54 -1.04 -9.44
CA PRO A 235 -0.65 -2.48 -9.65
C PRO A 235 -1.74 -2.94 -10.64
N ALA A 236 -2.90 -2.27 -10.68
CA ALA A 236 -3.96 -2.55 -11.65
C ALA A 236 -3.51 -2.33 -13.11
N ALA A 237 -2.65 -1.34 -13.38
CA ALA A 237 -2.07 -1.14 -14.70
C ALA A 237 -1.10 -2.26 -15.07
N LEU A 238 -0.34 -2.79 -14.10
CA LEU A 238 0.58 -3.91 -14.31
C LEU A 238 -0.16 -5.23 -14.61
N LEU A 239 -1.37 -5.39 -14.04
CA LEU A 239 -2.23 -6.53 -14.35
C LEU A 239 -2.78 -6.47 -15.79
N ARG A 240 -3.07 -5.26 -16.29
CA ARG A 240 -3.54 -5.06 -17.69
C ARG A 240 -2.39 -5.09 -18.70
N ASN A 241 -1.23 -4.57 -18.32
CA ASN A 241 -0.04 -4.53 -19.16
C ASN A 241 1.19 -5.05 -18.39
N PRO A 242 1.49 -6.36 -18.50
CA PRO A 242 2.61 -6.99 -17.82
C PRO A 242 3.99 -6.39 -18.16
N ALA A 243 4.15 -5.76 -19.34
CA ALA A 243 5.43 -5.13 -19.71
C ALA A 243 5.82 -3.98 -18.76
N LEU A 244 4.82 -3.35 -18.11
CA LEU A 244 5.05 -2.31 -17.11
C LEU A 244 5.66 -2.84 -15.81
N LYS A 245 5.63 -4.15 -15.54
CA LYS A 245 6.18 -4.73 -14.28
C LYS A 245 7.67 -4.45 -14.14
N LYS A 246 8.43 -4.59 -15.24
CA LYS A 246 9.87 -4.29 -15.25
C LYS A 246 10.13 -2.83 -14.89
N ILE A 247 9.36 -1.92 -15.50
CA ILE A 247 9.48 -0.48 -15.31
C ILE A 247 9.12 -0.10 -13.87
N CYS A 248 8.03 -0.68 -13.34
CA CYS A 248 7.65 -0.49 -11.94
C CYS A 248 8.74 -1.00 -10.99
N TRP A 249 9.35 -2.14 -11.27
CA TRP A 249 10.43 -2.68 -10.45
C TRP A 249 11.66 -1.77 -10.40
N GLU A 250 11.98 -1.07 -11.50
CA GLU A 250 13.04 -0.05 -11.51
C GLU A 250 12.72 1.11 -10.55
N ASP A 251 11.46 1.56 -10.49
CA ASP A 251 11.03 2.59 -9.52
C ASP A 251 11.08 2.07 -8.09
N ILE A 252 10.67 0.82 -7.85
CA ILE A 252 10.71 0.19 -6.52
C ILE A 252 12.15 0.06 -6.04
N ARG A 253 13.13 -0.23 -6.91
CA ARG A 253 14.55 -0.21 -6.54
C ARG A 253 15.03 1.17 -6.09
N LEU A 254 14.48 2.25 -6.66
CA LEU A 254 14.75 3.62 -6.21
C LEU A 254 14.22 3.85 -4.79
N VAL A 255 12.99 3.41 -4.51
CA VAL A 255 12.41 3.41 -3.15
C VAL A 255 13.29 2.64 -2.17
N MET A 256 13.70 1.42 -2.53
CA MET A 256 14.57 0.60 -1.69
C MET A 256 15.93 1.25 -1.43
N LYS A 257 16.48 1.99 -2.40
CA LYS A 257 17.72 2.74 -2.22
C LYS A 257 17.53 3.87 -1.19
N LEU A 258 16.47 4.66 -1.33
CA LEU A 258 16.14 5.74 -0.39
C LEU A 258 15.95 5.25 1.05
N LEU A 259 15.37 4.05 1.24
CA LEU A 259 15.23 3.46 2.57
C LEU A 259 16.58 3.08 3.20
N LYS A 260 17.58 2.72 2.39
CA LYS A 260 18.93 2.35 2.86
C LYS A 260 19.81 3.56 3.16
N ASP A 261 19.66 4.63 2.39
CA ASP A 261 20.46 5.84 2.50
C ASP A 261 20.01 6.64 3.75
N LYS A 262 20.69 6.47 4.89
CA LYS A 262 20.37 7.12 6.18
C LYS A 262 20.68 8.61 6.18
#